data_AF-A0A2U3KQ84-F1
#
_entry.id   AF-A0A2U3KQ84-F1
#
_cell.length_a   1.000
_cell.length_b   1.000
_cell.length_c   1.000
_cell.angle_alpha   90.00
_cell.angle_beta   90.00
_cell.angle_gamma   90.00
#
_symmetry.space_group_name_H-M   'P 1'
#
loop_
_entity.id
_entity.type
_entity.pdbx_description
1 polymer ?
#
loop_
_entity_poly.entity_id
_entity_poly.type
_entity_poly.pdbx_seq_one_letter_code
_entity_poly.pdbx_strand_id
1 'polypeptide(L)'
;MKNFHVPLPDETYDRLRIAAERSKVPATCLAREAIDFWLRQQLRRARHDAIAAFAAEAAGTSLDLDGELEAAGIEHLVRTGKVSK
;
A
#
# COMPACT_ATOMS: atom_id res chain seq x y z
N MET A 1 27.51 6.22 -1.02
CA MET A 1 26.54 6.03 -2.12
C MET A 1 27.11 5.02 -3.10
N LYS A 2 26.28 4.17 -3.71
CA LYS A 2 26.69 3.25 -4.79
C LYS A 2 26.01 3.69 -6.08
N ASN A 3 26.72 3.60 -7.21
CA ASN A 3 26.24 4.13 -8.49
C ASN A 3 25.73 3.00 -9.39
N PHE A 4 24.52 3.17 -9.92
CA PHE A 4 24.02 2.38 -11.05
C PHE A 4 24.23 3.20 -12.33
N HIS A 5 24.75 2.57 -13.38
CA HIS A 5 24.74 3.16 -14.72
C HIS A 5 23.41 2.79 -15.38
N VAL A 6 22.48 3.73 -15.43
CA VAL A 6 21.13 3.53 -15.98
C VAL A 6 20.98 4.40 -17.22
N PRO A 7 21.22 3.84 -18.43
CA PRO A 7 20.93 4.58 -19.64
C PRO A 7 19.42 4.85 -19.72
N LEU A 8 19.05 6.10 -19.96
CA LEU A 8 17.66 6.51 -20.07
C LEU A 8 17.28 6.60 -21.56
N PRO A 9 16.06 6.21 -21.94
CA PRO A 9 15.51 6.55 -23.25
C PRO A 9 15.49 8.08 -23.43
N ASP A 10 15.72 8.55 -24.65
CA ASP A 10 15.85 9.97 -24.98
C ASP A 10 14.68 10.81 -24.44
N GLU A 11 13.44 10.33 -24.63
CA GLU A 11 12.25 11.03 -24.11
C GLU A 11 12.28 11.18 -22.58
N THR A 12 12.70 10.14 -21.86
CA THR A 12 12.78 10.16 -20.39
C THR A 12 13.88 11.11 -19.94
N TYR A 13 15.02 11.11 -20.62
CA TYR A 13 16.12 12.02 -20.36
C TYR A 13 15.68 13.47 -20.51
N ASP A 14 15.04 13.83 -21.63
CA ASP A 14 14.59 15.20 -21.88
C ASP A 14 13.55 15.66 -20.87
N ARG A 15 12.58 14.80 -20.53
CA ARG A 15 11.56 15.11 -19.52
C ARG A 15 12.18 15.35 -18.15
N LEU A 16 13.16 14.52 -17.75
CA LEU A 16 13.87 14.68 -16.48
C LEU A 16 14.71 15.97 -16.47
N ARG A 17 15.38 16.28 -17.58
CA ARG A 17 16.17 17.51 -17.73
C ARG A 17 15.29 18.75 -17.61
N ILE A 18 14.16 18.78 -18.32
CA ILE A 18 13.19 19.89 -18.23
C ILE A 18 12.65 20.05 -16.81
N ALA A 19 12.33 18.94 -16.13
CA ALA A 19 11.86 18.96 -14.75
C ALA A 19 12.92 19.53 -13.79
N ALA A 20 14.19 19.15 -13.98
CA ALA A 20 15.32 19.66 -13.23
C ALA A 20 15.52 21.17 -13.44
N GLU A 21 15.48 21.64 -14.68
CA GLU A 21 15.58 23.06 -15.01
C GLU A 21 14.45 23.88 -14.35
N ARG A 22 13.20 23.40 -14.44
CA ARG A 22 12.04 24.08 -13.84
C ARG A 22 12.09 24.15 -12.32
N SER A 23 12.54 23.06 -11.69
CA SER A 23 12.65 22.96 -10.23
C SER A 23 13.93 23.57 -9.66
N LYS A 24 14.90 23.92 -10.51
CA LYS A 24 16.25 24.38 -10.14
C LYS A 24 17.00 23.37 -9.26
N VAL A 25 16.74 22.09 -9.46
CA VAL A 25 17.37 20.98 -8.74
C VAL A 25 18.09 20.07 -9.75
N PRO A 26 19.26 19.49 -9.43
CA PRO A 26 19.94 18.57 -10.34
C PRO A 26 19.06 17.38 -10.75
N ALA A 27 19.11 17.00 -12.03
CA ALA A 27 18.38 15.85 -12.57
C ALA A 27 18.66 14.55 -11.81
N THR A 28 19.89 14.37 -11.30
CA THR A 28 20.28 13.22 -10.50
C THR A 28 19.65 13.19 -9.10
N CYS A 29 19.28 14.34 -8.54
CA CYS A 29 18.50 14.39 -7.29
C CYS A 29 17.05 13.96 -7.56
N LEU A 30 16.42 14.55 -8.58
CA LEU A 30 15.05 14.17 -8.97
C LEU A 30 14.93 12.69 -9.33
N ALA A 31 15.90 12.15 -10.08
CA ALA A 31 15.92 10.73 -10.42
C ALA A 31 16.00 9.84 -9.16
N ARG A 32 16.91 10.18 -8.22
CA ARG A 32 17.04 9.43 -6.96
C ARG A 32 15.77 9.47 -6.13
N GLU A 33 15.15 10.64 -6.01
CA GLU A 33 13.90 10.82 -5.27
C GLU A 33 12.74 10.07 -5.93
N ALA A 34 12.61 10.14 -7.25
CA ALA A 34 11.60 9.40 -7.99
C ALA A 34 11.76 7.88 -7.81
N ILE A 35 12.99 7.36 -7.88
CA ILE A 35 13.28 5.94 -7.66
C ILE A 35 12.95 5.53 -6.23
N ASP A 36 13.39 6.29 -5.22
CA ASP A 36 13.10 5.99 -3.81
C ASP A 36 11.59 5.99 -3.54
N PHE A 37 10.89 7.01 -4.03
CA PHE A 37 9.44 7.11 -3.89
C PHE A 37 8.73 5.92 -4.55
N TRP A 38 9.11 5.56 -5.77
CA TRP A 38 8.53 4.42 -6.48
C TRP A 38 8.78 3.10 -5.73
N LEU A 39 10.01 2.85 -5.26
CA LEU A 39 10.34 1.64 -4.50
C LEU A 39 9.51 1.53 -3.21
N ARG A 40 9.33 2.63 -2.47
CA ARG A 40 8.48 2.66 -1.28
C ARG A 40 7.02 2.39 -1.59
N GLN A 41 6.51 2.88 -2.72
CA GLN A 41 5.15 2.56 -3.16
C GLN A 41 5.02 1.08 -3.51
N GLN A 42 5.99 0.50 -4.22
CA GLN A 42 5.95 -0.92 -4.58
C GLN A 42 6.00 -1.82 -3.35
N LEU A 43 6.82 -1.48 -2.35
CA LEU A 43 6.84 -2.24 -1.09
C LEU A 43 5.50 -2.16 -0.35
N ARG A 44 4.89 -0.98 -0.29
CA ARG A 44 3.57 -0.80 0.33
C ARG A 44 2.50 -1.62 -0.37
N ARG A 45 2.51 -1.60 -1.71
CA ARG A 45 1.58 -2.38 -2.53
C ARG A 45 1.78 -3.88 -2.33
N ALA A 46 3.02 -4.37 -2.41
CA ALA A 46 3.34 -5.78 -2.20
C ALA A 46 2.87 -6.27 -0.81
N ARG A 47 3.06 -5.47 0.24
CA ARG A 47 2.55 -5.80 1.58
C ARG A 47 1.02 -5.85 1.62
N HIS A 48 0.36 -4.86 1.02
CA HIS A 48 -1.10 -4.85 0.94
C HIS A 48 -1.63 -6.09 0.21
N ASP A 49 -1.04 -6.41 -0.93
CA ASP A 49 -1.44 -7.56 -1.75
C ASP A 49 -1.22 -8.89 -0.99
N ALA A 50 -0.13 -9.00 -0.23
CA ALA A 50 0.13 -10.17 0.61
C ALA A 50 -0.90 -10.30 1.76
N ILE A 51 -1.27 -9.20 2.41
CA ILE A 51 -2.31 -9.20 3.45
C ILE A 51 -3.66 -9.58 2.85
N ALA A 52 -4.01 -9.03 1.69
CA ALA A 52 -5.26 -9.33 1.01
C ALA A 52 -5.33 -10.81 0.57
N ALA A 53 -4.24 -11.37 0.06
CA ALA A 53 -4.15 -12.78 -0.30
C ALA A 53 -4.34 -13.68 0.93
N PHE A 54 -3.66 -13.36 2.03
CA PHE A 54 -3.82 -14.09 3.29
C PHE A 54 -5.26 -14.00 3.81
N ALA A 55 -5.86 -12.82 3.83
CA ALA A 55 -7.24 -12.64 4.29
C ALA A 55 -8.24 -13.42 3.42
N ALA A 56 -8.04 -13.45 2.10
CA ALA A 56 -8.87 -14.24 1.20
C ALA A 56 -8.75 -15.75 1.45
N GLU A 57 -7.56 -16.24 1.80
CA GLU A 57 -7.32 -17.63 2.17
C GLU A 57 -7.91 -17.96 3.55
N ALA A 58 -7.78 -17.04 4.51
CA ALA A 58 -8.22 -17.23 5.89
C ALA A 58 -9.73 -17.01 6.09
N ALA A 59 -10.43 -16.38 5.13
CA ALA A 59 -11.86 -16.09 5.22
C ALA A 59 -12.68 -17.35 5.50
N GLY A 60 -13.59 -17.26 6.48
CA GLY A 60 -14.43 -18.39 6.92
C GLY A 60 -13.69 -19.49 7.69
N THR A 61 -12.38 -19.33 7.95
CA THR A 61 -11.63 -20.21 8.85
C THR A 61 -11.66 -19.68 10.29
N SER A 62 -11.10 -20.44 11.23
CA SER A 62 -10.95 -20.00 12.63
C SER A 62 -10.08 -18.76 12.83
N LEU A 63 -9.35 -18.32 11.80
CA LEU A 63 -8.56 -17.07 11.84
C LEU A 63 -9.38 -15.84 11.43
N ASP A 64 -10.55 -16.04 10.83
CA ASP A 64 -11.48 -14.97 10.43
C ASP A 64 -12.65 -14.85 11.42
N LEU A 65 -13.10 -15.97 11.98
CA LEU A 65 -14.21 -16.02 12.92
C LEU A 65 -13.72 -15.90 14.38
N ASP A 66 -14.18 -14.86 15.07
CA ASP A 66 -13.97 -14.66 16.51
C ASP A 66 -15.25 -15.06 17.26
N GLY A 67 -15.22 -16.25 17.87
CA GLY A 67 -16.38 -16.80 18.57
C GLY A 67 -16.83 -16.00 19.79
N GLU A 68 -15.93 -15.28 20.46
CA GLU A 68 -16.29 -14.40 21.58
C GLU A 68 -17.05 -13.17 21.05
N LEU A 69 -16.58 -12.61 19.93
CA LEU A 69 -17.25 -11.50 19.26
C LEU A 69 -18.62 -11.89 18.72
N GLU A 70 -18.76 -13.07 18.13
CA GLU A 70 -20.05 -13.61 17.67
C GLU A 70 -21.04 -13.78 18.81
N ALA A 71 -20.59 -14.36 19.94
CA ALA A 71 -21.41 -14.54 21.13
C ALA A 71 -21.90 -13.20 21.70
N ALA A 72 -21.00 -12.21 21.78
CA ALA A 72 -21.35 -10.84 22.21
C ALA A 72 -22.37 -10.18 21.25
N GLY A 73 -22.23 -10.40 19.94
CA GLY A 73 -23.17 -9.93 18.93
C GLY A 73 -24.58 -10.51 19.12
N ILE A 74 -24.67 -11.82 19.35
CA ILE A 74 -25.96 -12.49 19.65
C ILE A 74 -26.58 -11.92 20.92
N GLU A 75 -25.80 -11.77 21.99
CA GLU A 75 -26.30 -11.20 23.25
C GLU A 75 -26.87 -9.79 23.05
N HIS A 76 -26.15 -8.94 22.29
CA HIS A 76 -26.60 -7.59 21.98
C HIS A 76 -27.93 -7.57 21.20
N LEU A 77 -28.05 -8.41 20.18
CA LEU A 77 -29.29 -8.53 19.38
C LEU A 77 -30.46 -9.03 20.23
N VAL A 78 -30.24 -9.99 21.12
CA VAL A 78 -31.26 -10.48 22.05
C VAL A 78 -31.71 -9.39 23.02
N ARG A 79 -30.78 -8.59 23.55
CA ARG A 79 -31.09 -7.49 24.46
C ARG A 79 -31.89 -6.37 23.77
N THR A 80 -31.48 -5.96 22.57
CA THR A 80 -32.14 -4.86 21.83
C THR A 80 -33.47 -5.28 21.20
N GLY A 81 -33.58 -6.52 20.71
CA GLY A 81 -34.84 -7.08 20.21
C GLY A 81 -35.91 -7.28 21.29
N LYS A 82 -35.50 -7.47 22.56
CA LYS A 82 -36.41 -7.51 23.72
C LYS A 82 -36.93 -6.14 24.16
N VAL A 83 -36.23 -5.05 23.82
CA VAL A 83 -36.65 -3.66 24.14
C VAL A 83 -37.72 -3.14 23.16
N SER A 84 -37.86 -3.78 22.00
CA SER A 84 -38.82 -3.39 20.96
C SER A 84 -40.15 -4.18 20.98
N LYS A 85 -40.44 -4.93 22.06
CA LYS A 85 -41.70 -5.68 22.26
C LYS A 85 -42.43 -5.20 23.50
#